data_AF-A0A7Y5Q468-F1
#
_entry.id   AF-A0A7Y5Q468-F1
#
_cell.length_a   1.000
_cell.length_b   1.000
_cell.length_c   1.000
_cell.angle_alpha   90.00
_cell.angle_beta   90.00
_cell.angle_gamma   90.00
#
_symmetry.space_group_name_H-M   'P 1'
#
loop_
_entity.id
_entity.type
_entity.pdbx_description
1 polymer ?
#
loop_
_entity_poly.entity_id
_entity_poly.type
_entity_poly.pdbx_seq_one_letter_code
_entity_poly.pdbx_strand_id
1 'polypeptide(L)' 'MARATELNGPRPLKVSIAGIRGAAGTGLTPELAVRLGAAFGTYLRENGPPRVLLSRD' A
#
# COMPACT_ATOMS: atom_id res chain seq x y z
N MET A 1 5.48 -23.40 25.16
CA MET A 1 4.57 -23.14 24.02
C MET A 1 4.70 -21.68 23.62
N ALA A 2 5.51 -21.37 22.60
CA ALA A 2 5.61 -20.02 22.05
C ALA A 2 4.31 -19.68 21.30
N ARG A 3 3.80 -18.45 21.46
CA ARG A 3 2.58 -18.02 20.77
C ARG A 3 2.85 -17.94 19.27
N ALA A 4 1.93 -18.44 18.44
CA ALA A 4 2.04 -18.43 16.97
C ALA A 4 2.29 -17.04 16.34
N THR A 5 2.12 -15.97 17.11
CA THR A 5 2.43 -14.59 16.72
C THR A 5 3.93 -14.35 16.52
N GLU A 6 4.82 -15.13 17.15
CA GLU A 6 6.29 -14.94 17.10
C GLU A 6 6.97 -15.56 15.86
N LEU A 7 6.25 -16.36 15.05
CA LEU A 7 6.82 -17.04 13.87
C LEU A 7 6.77 -16.19 12.58
N ASN A 8 6.15 -15.02 12.60
CA ASN A 8 6.05 -14.16 11.43
C ASN A 8 7.09 -13.04 11.52
N GLY A 9 8.21 -13.22 10.83
CA GLY A 9 9.11 -12.11 10.48
C GLY A 9 8.35 -10.97 9.78
N PRO A 10 8.97 -9.79 9.59
CA PRO A 10 8.31 -8.64 8.99
C PRO A 10 7.65 -9.04 7.66
N ARG A 11 6.31 -8.96 7.59
CA ARG A 11 5.56 -9.33 6.38
C ARG A 11 5.83 -8.25 5.33
N PRO A 12 6.59 -8.55 4.27
CA PRO A 12 7.00 -7.54 3.31
C PRO A 12 5.79 -7.01 2.53
N LEU A 13 5.92 -5.79 2.02
CA LEU A 13 4.95 -5.22 1.08
C LEU A 13 4.80 -6.14 -0.14
N LYS A 14 3.57 -6.51 -0.47
CA LYS A 14 3.25 -7.32 -1.65
C LYS A 14 2.70 -6.44 -2.76
N VAL A 15 3.35 -6.46 -3.92
CA VAL A 15 2.87 -5.85 -5.16
C VAL A 15 2.40 -6.95 -6.10
N SER A 16 1.20 -6.83 -6.66
CA SER A 16 0.60 -7.86 -7.50
C SER A 16 -0.44 -7.27 -8.46
N ILE A 17 -1.00 -8.11 -9.34
CA ILE A 17 -2.09 -7.69 -10.25
C ILE A 17 -3.36 -7.24 -9.51
N ALA A 18 -3.58 -7.73 -8.30
CA ALA A 18 -4.69 -7.30 -7.43
C ALA A 18 -4.33 -6.05 -6.58
N GLY A 19 -3.23 -5.36 -6.89
CA GLY A 19 -2.79 -4.16 -6.19
C GLY A 19 -1.74 -4.41 -5.11
N ILE A 20 -1.58 -3.39 -4.26
CA ILE A 20 -0.55 -3.27 -3.22
C ILE A 20 -1.17 -3.65 -1.86
N ARG A 21 -0.54 -4.58 -1.15
CA ARG A 21 -1.04 -5.12 0.12
C ARG A 21 0.10 -5.26 1.13
N GLY A 22 -0.19 -5.03 2.40
CA GLY A 22 0.77 -5.19 3.49
C GLY A 22 0.05 -5.22 4.84
N ALA A 23 0.75 -5.70 5.87
CA ALA A 23 0.24 -5.59 7.23
C ALA A 23 0.27 -4.12 7.68
N ALA A 24 -0.84 -3.61 8.22
CA ALA A 24 -0.93 -2.22 8.68
C ALA A 24 0.15 -1.92 9.73
N GLY A 25 0.81 -0.76 9.62
CA GLY A 25 1.84 -0.29 10.54
C GLY A 25 3.21 -0.95 10.39
N THR A 26 3.35 -1.99 9.55
CA THR A 26 4.65 -2.61 9.25
C THR A 26 4.89 -2.68 7.75
N GLY A 27 4.15 -3.53 7.03
CA GLY A 27 4.26 -3.69 5.58
C GLY A 27 3.57 -2.58 4.79
N LEU A 28 2.43 -2.07 5.27
CA LEU A 28 1.73 -0.91 4.72
C LEU A 28 1.62 0.16 5.80
N THR A 29 2.41 1.23 5.67
CA THR A 29 2.41 2.35 6.61
C THR A 29 1.70 3.57 6.02
N PRO A 30 1.25 4.53 6.86
CA PRO A 30 0.68 5.79 6.37
C PRO A 30 1.61 6.55 5.43
N GLU A 31 2.91 6.60 5.74
CA GLU A 31 3.92 7.29 4.93
C GLU A 31 4.05 6.65 3.55
N LEU A 32 3.99 5.32 3.49
CA LEU A 32 3.99 4.61 2.21
C LEU A 32 2.71 4.89 1.41
N ALA A 33 1.54 4.93 2.06
CA ALA A 33 0.29 5.27 1.40
C ALA A 33 0.31 6.68 0.79
N VAL A 34 0.83 7.67 1.53
CA VAL A 34 1.03 9.04 1.02
C VAL A 34 1.96 9.06 -0.19
N ARG A 35 3.09 8.34 -0.13
CA ARG A 35 4.05 8.27 -1.25
C ARG A 35 3.44 7.62 -2.50
N LEU A 36 2.64 6.56 -2.33
CA LEU A 36 1.93 5.92 -3.43
C LEU A 36 0.90 6.87 -4.05
N GLY A 37 0.14 7.61 -3.23
CA GLY A 37 -0.80 8.62 -3.70
C GLY A 37 -0.12 9.74 -4.49
N ALA A 38 1.02 10.25 -3.99
CA ALA A 38 1.80 11.26 -4.69
C ALA A 38 2.34 10.77 -6.04
N ALA A 39 2.89 9.54 -6.07
CA ALA A 39 3.37 8.92 -7.31
C ALA A 39 2.25 8.71 -8.33
N PHE A 40 1.08 8.24 -7.88
CA PHE A 40 -0.09 8.10 -8.74
C PHE A 40 -0.57 9.46 -9.28
N GLY A 41 -0.56 10.51 -8.46
CA GLY A 41 -0.87 11.87 -8.90
C GLY A 41 0.10 12.38 -9.97
N THR A 42 1.40 12.11 -9.84
CA THR A 42 2.40 12.45 -10.88
C THR A 42 2.10 11.72 -12.18
N TYR A 43 1.87 10.40 -12.10
CA TYR A 43 1.53 9.60 -13.27
C TYR A 43 0.29 10.14 -14.00
N LEU A 44 -0.77 10.49 -13.27
CA LEU A 44 -1.98 11.03 -13.88
C LEU A 44 -1.77 12.39 -14.54
N ARG A 45 -0.94 13.28 -13.97
CA ARG A 45 -0.62 14.57 -14.61
C ARG A 45 -0.01 14.39 -16.01
N GLU A 46 0.73 13.31 -16.22
CA GLU A 46 1.38 13.01 -17.50
C GLU A 46 0.48 12.19 -18.44
N ASN A 47 -0.45 11.39 -17.90
CA ASN A 47 -1.13 10.33 -18.66
C ASN A 47 -2.68 10.36 -18.60
N GLY A 48 -3.31 11.31 -17.91
CA GLY A 48 -4.77 11.29 -17.74
C GLY A 48 -5.42 12.52 -17.10
N PRO A 49 -6.74 12.48 -16.88
CA PRO A 49 -7.48 13.58 -16.26
C PRO A 49 -7.15 13.69 -14.77
N PRO A 50 -7.14 14.90 -14.19
CA PRO A 50 -6.70 15.15 -12.81
C PRO A 50 -7.79 14.80 -11.76
N ARG A 51 -8.64 13.80 -12.03
CA ARG A 51 -9.75 13.42 -11.17
C ARG A 51 -9.60 11.97 -10.74
N VAL A 52 -9.60 11.75 -9.42
CA VAL A 52 -9.46 10.42 -8.81
C VAL A 52 -10.71 10.14 -7.99
N LEU A 53 -11.35 9.01 -8.23
CA LEU A 53 -12.38 8.47 -7.34
C LEU A 53 -11.70 7.58 -6.29
N LEU A 54 -12.03 7.78 -5.04
CA LEU A 54 -11.56 6.96 -3.92
C LEU A 54 -12.75 6.21 -3.32
N SER A 55 -12.49 4.99 -2.87
CA SER A 55 -13.42 4.16 -2.13
C SER A 55 -12.67 3.37 -1.07
N ARG A 56 -13.40 2.84 -0.10
CA ARG A 56 -12.92 1.92 0.92
C ARG A 56 -13.95 0.82 1.15
N ASP A 57 -13.47 -0.32 1.62
CA ASP A 57 -14.29 -1.40 2.15
C ASP A 57 -14.91 -1.04 3.52
#